data_AF-A0A1R3KW65-F1
#
_entry.id   AF-A0A1R3KW65-F1
#
_cell.length_a   1.000
_cell.length_b   1.000
_cell.length_c   1.000
_cell.angle_alpha   90.00
_cell.angle_beta   90.00
_cell.angle_gamma   90.00
#
_symmetry.space_group_name_H-M   'P 1'
#
loop_
_entity.id
_entity.type
_entity.pdbx_description
1 polymer ?
#
loop_
_entity_poly.entity_id
_entity_poly.type
_entity_poly.pdbx_seq_one_letter_code
_entity_poly.pdbx_strand_id
1 'polypeptide(L)'
;MSKALIRMESDVRGTFGYLDPENVQTNYLSEKSDVYSFGVLLLEVLCGRGPIEPYKVANELVVVGWACECIKNRTIYNIIDPHLKGKIAPECFKQFVEIAFSCLKVSGNERPSMGEVEMTLELALELQNKADSEIERINPHGECVYEDVIFCAPHFCYGVKPLQSASDSIV
;
A
#
# COMPACT_ATOMS: atom_id res chain seq x y z
N MET A 1 -13.56 -10.29 -28.41
CA MET A 1 -13.55 -8.85 -28.74
C MET A 1 -12.35 -8.23 -28.07
N SER A 2 -11.41 -7.73 -28.86
CA SER A 2 -10.16 -7.12 -28.41
C SER A 2 -10.44 -5.84 -27.63
N LYS A 3 -10.16 -5.81 -26.33
CA LYS A 3 -9.89 -4.54 -25.65
C LYS A 3 -8.58 -4.03 -26.22
N ALA A 4 -8.65 -3.06 -27.12
CA ALA A 4 -7.46 -2.34 -27.56
C ALA A 4 -6.85 -1.66 -26.32
N LEU A 5 -5.65 -2.08 -25.93
CA LEU A 5 -4.81 -1.34 -25.00
C LEU A 5 -4.52 0.03 -25.64
N ILE A 6 -5.24 1.07 -25.23
CA ILE A 6 -4.94 2.44 -25.65
C ILE A 6 -3.65 2.84 -24.93
N ARG A 7 -2.52 2.56 -25.55
CA ARG A 7 -1.19 3.03 -25.14
C ARG A 7 -1.07 4.49 -25.58
N MET A 8 -1.23 5.42 -24.65
CA MET A 8 -0.92 6.82 -24.90
C MET A 8 0.54 7.09 -24.56
N GLU A 9 1.30 7.60 -25.53
CA GLU A 9 2.55 8.30 -25.25
C GLU A 9 2.20 9.66 -24.65
N SER A 10 2.57 9.87 -23.39
CA SER A 10 2.31 11.12 -22.68
C SER A 10 3.60 11.59 -22.01
N ASP A 11 3.85 12.91 -22.06
CA ASP A 11 4.82 13.54 -21.16
C ASP A 11 4.46 13.17 -19.71
N VAL A 12 5.46 12.78 -18.90
CA VAL A 12 5.23 12.31 -17.53
C VAL A 12 4.65 13.46 -16.72
N ARG A 13 3.34 13.42 -16.49
CA ARG A 13 2.61 14.39 -15.68
C ARG A 13 1.88 13.67 -14.56
N GLY A 14 2.07 14.14 -13.33
CA GLY A 14 1.38 13.61 -12.16
C GLY A 14 1.91 14.19 -10.86
N THR A 15 1.29 13.79 -9.75
CA THR A 15 1.67 14.24 -8.41
C THR A 15 2.77 13.32 -7.87
N PHE A 16 3.91 13.91 -7.47
CA PHE A 16 5.00 13.16 -6.83
C PHE A 16 4.48 12.34 -5.64
N GLY A 17 4.88 11.07 -5.57
CA GLY A 17 4.41 10.11 -4.57
C GLY A 17 3.39 9.10 -5.11
N TYR A 18 2.60 9.49 -6.12
CA TYR A 18 1.60 8.63 -6.77
C TYR A 18 2.07 8.08 -8.12
N LEU A 19 3.19 8.59 -8.65
CA LEU A 19 3.66 8.25 -9.99
C LEU A 19 3.98 6.75 -10.11
N ASP A 20 3.35 6.12 -11.10
CA ASP A 20 3.59 4.74 -11.48
C ASP A 20 5.04 4.57 -12.00
N PRO A 21 5.86 3.70 -11.38
CA PRO A 21 7.24 3.50 -11.80
C PRO A 21 7.38 2.91 -13.21
N GLU A 22 6.39 2.16 -13.70
CA GLU A 22 6.37 1.64 -15.08
C GLU A 22 6.05 2.75 -16.08
N ASN A 23 5.09 3.62 -15.76
CA ASN A 23 4.80 4.82 -16.56
C ASN A 23 6.02 5.73 -16.66
N VAL A 24 6.70 6.01 -15.53
CA VAL A 24 7.89 6.86 -15.50
C VAL A 24 9.02 6.28 -16.35
N GLN A 25 9.21 4.96 -16.34
CA GLN A 25 10.25 4.30 -17.12
C GLN A 25 9.93 4.23 -18.62
N THR A 26 8.65 4.06 -18.97
CA THR A 26 8.25 3.74 -20.34
C THR A 26 7.58 4.89 -21.09
N ASN A 27 7.19 5.96 -20.38
CA ASN A 27 6.33 7.05 -20.85
C ASN A 27 4.95 6.60 -21.35
N TYR A 28 4.47 5.44 -20.90
CA TYR A 28 3.15 4.91 -21.27
C TYR A 28 2.17 5.00 -20.12
N LEU A 29 1.07 5.72 -20.34
CA LEU A 29 -0.04 5.77 -19.40
C LEU A 29 -0.99 4.60 -19.67
N SER A 30 -1.45 3.95 -18.61
CA SER A 30 -2.44 2.88 -18.69
C SER A 30 -3.40 2.95 -17.50
N GLU A 31 -4.52 2.23 -17.58
CA GLU A 31 -5.42 2.02 -16.45
C GLU A 31 -4.68 1.45 -15.21
N LYS A 32 -3.55 0.76 -15.41
CA LYS A 32 -2.73 0.22 -14.32
C LYS A 32 -1.95 1.29 -13.57
N SER A 33 -1.72 2.45 -14.17
CA SER A 33 -1.10 3.60 -13.49
C SER A 33 -2.06 4.21 -12.46
N ASP A 34 -3.36 4.20 -12.75
CA ASP A 34 -4.39 4.58 -11.77
C ASP A 34 -4.47 3.56 -10.63
N VAL A 35 -4.38 2.26 -10.93
CA VAL A 35 -4.31 1.20 -9.91
C VAL A 35 -3.13 1.41 -8.97
N TYR A 36 -1.95 1.75 -9.49
CA TYR A 36 -0.77 2.04 -8.67
C TYR A 36 -1.01 3.23 -7.75
N SER A 37 -1.50 4.34 -8.32
CA SER A 37 -1.81 5.56 -7.57
C SER A 37 -2.83 5.30 -6.47
N PHE A 38 -3.84 4.46 -6.74
CA PHE A 38 -4.82 4.03 -5.75
C PHE A 38 -4.19 3.16 -4.65
N GLY A 39 -3.23 2.30 -4.99
CA GLY A 39 -2.44 1.55 -4.00
C GLY A 39 -1.67 2.45 -3.03
N VAL A 40 -1.13 3.58 -3.51
CA VAL A 40 -0.50 4.61 -2.67
C VAL A 40 -1.54 5.23 -1.74
N LEU A 41 -2.70 5.63 -2.28
CA LEU A 41 -3.80 6.20 -1.50
C LEU A 41 -4.29 5.25 -0.39
N LEU A 42 -4.37 3.95 -0.66
CA LEU A 42 -4.73 2.96 0.36
C LEU A 42 -3.73 2.95 1.52
N LEU A 43 -2.42 3.04 1.24
CA LEU A 43 -1.42 3.15 2.30
C LEU A 43 -1.54 4.47 3.07
N GLU A 44 -1.82 5.59 2.39
CA GLU A 44 -2.05 6.87 3.08
C GLU A 44 -3.24 6.82 4.03
N VAL A 45 -4.37 6.26 3.58
CA VAL A 45 -5.56 6.06 4.41
C VAL A 45 -5.26 5.20 5.63
N LEU A 46 -4.50 4.12 5.45
CA LEU A 46 -4.11 3.24 6.55
C LEU A 46 -3.16 3.91 7.54
N CYS A 47 -2.24 4.74 7.03
CA CYS A 47 -1.19 5.35 7.84
C CYS A 47 -1.58 6.69 8.47
N GLY A 48 -2.59 7.38 7.94
CA GLY A 48 -2.88 8.77 8.28
C GLY A 48 -1.76 9.73 7.87
N ARG A 49 -0.96 9.35 6.87
CA ARG A 49 0.24 10.08 6.42
C ARG A 49 0.12 10.38 4.93
N GLY A 50 0.67 11.51 4.51
CA GLY A 50 0.79 11.84 3.07
C GLY A 50 1.74 10.88 2.34
N PRO A 51 1.76 10.88 1.00
CA PRO A 51 2.52 9.91 0.23
C PRO A 51 4.04 10.19 0.30
N ILE A 52 4.38 11.46 0.52
CA ILE A 52 5.74 11.98 0.74
C ILE A 52 5.72 12.92 1.96
N GLU A 53 6.58 12.65 2.94
CA GLU A 53 6.77 13.51 4.12
C GLU A 53 8.24 13.91 4.26
N PRO A 54 8.64 15.12 3.84
CA PRO A 54 10.04 15.50 3.69
C PRO A 54 10.83 15.63 5.01
N TYR A 55 10.14 15.71 6.15
CA TYR A 55 10.76 15.87 7.47
C TYR A 55 11.13 14.53 8.14
N LYS A 56 10.84 13.41 7.47
CA LYS A 56 11.11 12.06 7.97
C LYS A 56 12.50 11.57 7.55
N VAL A 57 13.03 10.57 8.24
CA VAL A 57 14.29 9.93 7.87
C VAL A 57 14.18 9.29 6.49
N ALA A 58 15.29 9.13 5.78
CA ALA A 58 15.31 8.77 4.36
C ALA A 58 14.47 7.52 3.98
N ASN A 59 14.39 6.53 4.87
CA ASN A 59 13.61 5.30 4.67
C ASN A 59 12.09 5.46 4.93
N GLU A 60 11.68 6.55 5.55
CA GLU A 60 10.30 6.88 5.90
C GLU A 60 9.71 8.02 5.06
N LEU A 61 10.53 8.61 4.17
CA LEU A 61 10.15 9.75 3.33
C LEU A 61 8.95 9.43 2.43
N VAL A 62 8.96 8.24 1.83
CA VAL A 62 7.91 7.77 0.91
C VAL A 62 7.15 6.65 1.57
N VAL A 63 5.82 6.79 1.69
CA VAL A 63 4.97 5.85 2.43
C VAL A 63 5.10 4.41 1.93
N VAL A 64 5.22 4.21 0.61
CA VAL A 64 5.42 2.90 -0.01
C VAL A 64 6.72 2.25 0.45
N GLY A 65 7.81 3.02 0.48
CA GLY A 65 9.13 2.53 0.90
C GLY A 65 9.14 2.14 2.37
N TRP A 66 8.52 2.98 3.21
CA TRP A 66 8.35 2.70 4.63
C TRP A 66 7.54 1.42 4.87
N ALA A 67 6.38 1.30 4.23
CA ALA A 67 5.51 0.14 4.37
C ALA A 67 6.22 -1.15 3.92
N CYS A 68 6.96 -1.11 2.81
CA CYS A 68 7.79 -2.24 2.37
C CYS A 68 8.82 -2.65 3.43
N GLU A 69 9.48 -1.70 4.08
CA GLU A 69 10.47 -1.97 5.12
C GLU A 69 9.81 -2.57 6.37
N CYS A 70 8.62 -2.09 6.74
CA CYS A 70 7.85 -2.67 7.82
C CYS A 70 7.38 -4.10 7.51
N ILE A 71 7.01 -4.44 6.26
CA ILE A 71 6.70 -5.85 5.92
C ILE A 71 7.94 -6.73 6.07
N LYS A 72 9.09 -6.32 5.52
CA LYS A 72 10.35 -7.11 5.64
C LYS A 72 10.70 -7.38 7.10
N ASN A 73 10.54 -6.37 7.94
CA ASN A 73 10.87 -6.42 9.37
C ASN A 73 9.75 -7.01 10.23
N ARG A 74 8.66 -7.53 9.63
CA ARG A 74 7.48 -8.08 10.34
C ARG A 74 6.87 -7.09 11.35
N THR A 75 6.90 -5.81 11.01
CA THR A 75 6.44 -4.68 11.84
C THR A 75 5.36 -3.87 11.12
N ILE A 76 4.66 -4.45 10.15
CA ILE A 76 3.67 -3.75 9.32
C ILE A 76 2.54 -3.10 10.13
N TYR A 77 2.15 -3.68 11.26
CA TYR A 77 1.16 -3.08 12.17
C TYR A 77 1.59 -1.72 12.75
N ASN A 78 2.89 -1.37 12.69
CA ASN A 78 3.38 -0.06 13.12
C ASN A 78 3.03 1.06 12.14
N ILE A 79 2.63 0.73 10.91
CA ILE A 79 2.24 1.75 9.94
C ILE A 79 0.82 2.27 10.19
N ILE A 80 0.00 1.53 10.93
CA ILE A 80 -1.41 1.88 11.18
C ILE A 80 -1.49 3.23 11.91
N ASP A 81 -2.36 4.11 11.43
CA ASP A 81 -2.69 5.38 12.10
C ASP A 81 -2.99 5.12 13.59
N PRO A 82 -2.36 5.87 14.53
CA PRO A 82 -2.62 5.74 15.96
C PRO A 82 -4.11 5.82 16.35
N HIS A 83 -4.94 6.54 15.60
CA HIS A 83 -6.39 6.65 15.81
C HIS A 83 -7.17 5.41 15.35
N LEU A 84 -6.59 4.59 14.47
CA LEU A 84 -7.17 3.34 13.97
C LEU A 84 -6.59 2.09 14.66
N LYS A 85 -5.43 2.22 15.31
CA LYS A 85 -4.75 1.11 15.98
C LYS A 85 -5.66 0.44 17.02
N GLY A 86 -5.75 -0.89 16.95
CA GLY A 86 -6.59 -1.70 17.83
C GLY A 86 -8.07 -1.73 17.45
N LYS A 87 -8.49 -1.02 16.38
CA LYS A 87 -9.88 -0.97 15.91
C LYS A 87 -10.11 -1.72 14.60
N ILE A 88 -9.05 -2.06 13.89
CA ILE A 88 -9.13 -2.82 12.63
C ILE A 88 -9.01 -4.32 12.96
N ALA A 89 -9.99 -5.10 12.55
CA ALA A 89 -10.00 -6.55 12.69
C ALA A 89 -8.79 -7.15 11.94
N PRO A 90 -8.10 -8.15 12.52
CA PRO A 90 -6.89 -8.73 11.91
C PRO A 90 -7.09 -9.24 10.47
N GLU A 91 -8.23 -9.87 10.18
CA GLU A 91 -8.56 -10.38 8.85
C GLU A 91 -8.85 -9.27 7.85
N CYS A 92 -9.56 -8.21 8.26
CA CYS A 92 -9.78 -7.01 7.47
C CYS A 92 -8.44 -6.35 7.14
N PHE A 93 -7.60 -6.15 8.15
CA PHE A 93 -6.27 -5.57 7.99
C PHE A 93 -5.42 -6.39 7.01
N LYS A 94 -5.48 -7.72 7.09
CA LYS A 94 -4.78 -8.61 6.16
C LYS A 94 -5.22 -8.38 4.72
N GLN A 95 -6.52 -8.45 4.43
CA GLN A 95 -7.05 -8.26 3.08
C GLN A 95 -6.68 -6.87 2.53
N PHE A 96 -6.83 -5.84 3.36
CA PHE A 96 -6.53 -4.45 2.99
C PHE A 96 -5.05 -4.26 2.60
N VAL A 97 -4.12 -4.77 3.41
CA VAL A 97 -2.69 -4.67 3.13
C VAL A 97 -2.32 -5.50 1.90
N GLU A 98 -2.83 -6.72 1.75
CA GLU A 98 -2.54 -7.56 0.59
C GLU A 98 -3.00 -6.93 -0.73
N ILE A 99 -4.18 -6.30 -0.77
CA ILE A 99 -4.66 -5.62 -1.98
C ILE A 99 -3.87 -4.34 -2.26
N ALA A 100 -3.54 -3.54 -1.23
CA ALA A 100 -2.73 -2.34 -1.38
C ALA A 100 -1.36 -2.66 -1.99
N PHE A 101 -0.67 -3.68 -1.47
CA PHE A 101 0.64 -4.10 -2.00
C PHE A 101 0.54 -4.76 -3.37
N SER A 102 -0.58 -5.41 -3.70
CA SER A 102 -0.81 -5.94 -5.05
C SER A 102 -0.97 -4.83 -6.09
N CYS A 103 -1.57 -3.70 -5.72
CA CYS A 103 -1.65 -2.50 -6.56
C CYS A 103 -0.28 -1.85 -6.80
N LEU A 104 0.64 -1.95 -5.83
CA LEU A 104 1.95 -1.29 -5.84
C LEU A 104 3.06 -2.07 -6.56
N LYS A 105 2.74 -3.20 -7.22
CA LYS A 105 3.74 -3.95 -7.99
C LYS A 105 4.31 -3.11 -9.14
N VAL A 106 5.60 -3.30 -9.42
CA VAL A 106 6.31 -2.53 -10.46
C VAL A 106 5.72 -2.79 -11.83
N SER A 107 5.49 -4.05 -12.21
CA SER A 107 4.88 -4.40 -13.50
C SER A 107 3.36 -4.20 -13.45
N GLY A 108 2.81 -3.38 -14.35
CA GLY A 108 1.37 -3.11 -14.42
C GLY A 108 0.53 -4.36 -14.69
N ASN A 109 1.10 -5.34 -15.40
CA ASN A 109 0.44 -6.63 -15.70
C ASN A 109 0.26 -7.52 -14.47
N GLU A 110 1.04 -7.31 -13.41
CA GLU A 110 0.92 -8.08 -12.17
C GLU A 110 -0.05 -7.43 -11.16
N ARG A 111 -0.47 -6.18 -11.43
CA ARG A 111 -1.43 -5.44 -10.61
C ARG A 111 -2.85 -5.97 -10.89
N PRO A 112 -3.76 -5.96 -9.90
CA PRO A 112 -5.17 -6.28 -10.12
C PRO A 112 -5.85 -5.27 -11.06
N SER A 113 -7.01 -5.63 -11.58
CA SER A 113 -7.96 -4.67 -12.16
C SER A 113 -8.67 -3.88 -11.04
N MET A 114 -9.19 -2.68 -11.33
CA MET A 114 -9.91 -1.93 -10.30
C MET A 114 -11.16 -2.65 -9.79
N GLY A 115 -11.80 -3.51 -10.60
CA GLY A 115 -12.89 -4.36 -10.11
C GLY A 115 -12.43 -5.43 -9.11
N GLU A 116 -11.24 -6.01 -9.29
CA GLU A 116 -10.65 -6.93 -8.29
C GLU A 116 -10.27 -6.18 -7.00
N VAL A 117 -9.82 -4.92 -7.12
CA VAL A 117 -9.56 -4.05 -5.97
C VAL A 117 -10.85 -3.77 -5.21
N GLU A 118 -11.91 -3.35 -5.90
CA GLU A 118 -13.24 -3.11 -5.33
C GLU A 118 -13.76 -4.34 -4.58
N MET A 119 -13.82 -5.50 -5.23
CA MET A 119 -14.29 -6.75 -4.61
C MET A 119 -13.47 -7.13 -3.36
N THR A 120 -12.16 -6.92 -3.37
CA THR A 120 -11.32 -7.24 -2.21
C THR A 120 -11.55 -6.27 -1.05
N LEU A 121 -11.79 -4.99 -1.34
CA LEU A 121 -12.12 -3.99 -0.33
C LEU A 121 -13.53 -4.20 0.26
N GLU A 122 -14.50 -4.64 -0.54
CA GLU A 122 -15.81 -5.07 -0.06
C GLU A 122 -15.68 -6.25 0.91
N LEU A 123 -14.87 -7.26 0.56
CA LEU A 123 -14.59 -8.39 1.46
C LEU A 123 -13.91 -7.93 2.76
N ALA A 124 -12.94 -7.01 2.69
CA ALA A 124 -12.29 -6.46 3.89
C ALA A 124 -13.32 -5.76 4.81
N LEU A 125 -14.24 -4.99 4.22
CA LEU A 125 -15.32 -4.34 4.96
C LEU A 125 -16.28 -5.35 5.61
N GLU A 126 -16.67 -6.41 4.90
CA GLU A 126 -17.49 -7.48 5.47
C GLU A 126 -16.82 -8.17 6.66
N LEU A 127 -15.51 -8.44 6.58
CA LEU A 127 -14.73 -9.01 7.68
C LEU A 127 -14.71 -8.09 8.90
N GLN A 128 -14.56 -6.78 8.71
CA GLN A 128 -14.64 -5.80 9.80
C GLN A 128 -16.03 -5.80 10.45
N ASN A 129 -17.10 -5.68 9.64
CA ASN A 129 -18.48 -5.65 10.14
C ASN A 129 -18.83 -6.90 10.95
N LYS A 130 -18.34 -8.07 10.52
CA LYS A 130 -18.51 -9.31 11.25
C LYS A 130 -17.80 -9.28 12.61
N ALA A 131 -16.56 -8.82 12.66
CA ALA A 131 -15.81 -8.69 13.91
C ALA A 131 -16.47 -7.70 14.88
N ASP A 132 -16.92 -6.54 14.39
CA ASP A 132 -17.63 -5.54 15.20
C ASP A 132 -18.92 -6.13 15.80
N SER A 133 -19.69 -6.88 15.00
CA SER A 133 -20.91 -7.57 15.44
C SER A 133 -20.65 -8.66 16.50
N GLU A 134 -19.45 -9.26 16.51
CA GLU A 134 -19.04 -10.23 17.53
C GLU A 134 -18.58 -9.54 18.82
N ILE A 135 -17.88 -8.41 18.72
CA ILE A 135 -17.45 -7.59 19.86
C ILE A 135 -18.65 -7.05 20.65
N GLU A 136 -19.70 -6.59 19.96
CA GLU A 136 -20.96 -6.15 20.58
C GLU A 136 -21.63 -7.23 21.44
N ARG A 137 -21.33 -8.51 21.23
CA ARG A 137 -21.91 -9.64 21.98
C ARG A 137 -21.10 -10.07 23.20
N ILE A 138 -19.80 -9.71 23.29
CA ILE A 138 -18.86 -10.34 24.23
C ILE A 138 -18.29 -9.36 25.27
N ASN A 139 -17.85 -8.14 24.89
CA ASN A 139 -17.43 -7.05 25.80
C ASN A 139 -16.93 -5.83 24.99
N PRO A 140 -17.36 -4.58 25.26
CA PRO A 140 -17.08 -3.41 24.40
C PRO A 140 -15.67 -2.78 24.52
N HIS A 141 -14.70 -3.46 25.16
CA HIS A 141 -13.35 -2.93 25.40
C HIS A 141 -12.20 -3.82 24.90
N GLY A 142 -12.48 -4.83 24.08
CA GLY A 142 -11.43 -5.65 23.47
C GLY A 142 -10.71 -4.90 22.35
N GLU A 143 -9.47 -4.49 22.56
CA GLU A 143 -8.58 -4.05 21.48
C GLU A 143 -8.17 -5.25 20.61
N CYS A 144 -8.09 -5.06 19.29
CA CYS A 144 -7.58 -6.09 18.38
C CYS A 144 -6.05 -6.23 18.50
N VAL A 145 -5.56 -7.48 18.54
CA VAL A 145 -4.12 -7.79 18.53
C VAL A 145 -3.74 -8.31 17.14
N TYR A 146 -2.63 -7.81 16.59
CA TYR A 146 -2.18 -8.10 15.21
C TYR A 146 -1.13 -9.22 15.12
N GLU A 147 -0.81 -9.88 16.24
CA GLU A 147 0.34 -10.78 16.37
C GLU A 147 0.26 -12.05 15.51
N ASP A 148 -0.94 -12.44 15.06
CA ASP A 148 -1.15 -13.63 14.22
C ASP A 148 -1.16 -13.34 12.70
N VAL A 149 -1.05 -12.06 12.29
CA VAL A 149 -1.11 -11.70 10.86
C VAL A 149 0.28 -11.72 10.24
N ILE A 150 0.58 -12.80 9.50
CA ILE A 150 1.84 -12.95 8.77
C ILE A 150 1.66 -12.49 7.31
N PHE A 151 2.50 -11.53 6.90
CA PHE A 151 2.59 -11.08 5.51
C PHE A 151 3.90 -11.54 4.88
N CYS A 152 3.83 -11.97 3.62
CA CYS A 152 5.01 -12.19 2.80
C CYS A 152 5.40 -10.89 2.13
N ALA A 153 6.64 -10.43 2.31
CA ALA A 153 7.17 -9.27 1.59
C ALA A 153 7.12 -9.50 0.07
N PRO A 154 6.39 -8.66 -0.70
CA PRO A 154 6.42 -8.73 -2.15
C PRO A 154 7.83 -8.53 -2.69
N HIS A 155 8.16 -9.18 -3.81
CA HIS A 155 9.52 -9.14 -4.37
C HIS A 155 10.00 -7.70 -4.64
N PHE A 156 9.10 -6.80 -5.06
CA PHE A 156 9.45 -5.40 -5.31
C PHE A 156 9.94 -4.66 -4.06
N CYS A 157 9.51 -5.07 -2.86
CA CYS A 157 9.98 -4.43 -1.63
C CYS A 157 11.49 -4.62 -1.42
N TYR A 158 12.07 -5.72 -1.90
CA TYR A 158 13.52 -5.95 -1.84
C TYR A 158 14.32 -5.08 -2.82
N GLY A 159 13.67 -4.49 -3.83
CA GLY A 159 14.27 -3.55 -4.76
C GLY A 159 14.30 -2.10 -4.27
N VAL A 160 13.51 -1.77 -3.23
CA VAL A 160 13.53 -0.44 -2.60
C VAL A 160 14.79 -0.34 -1.73
N LYS A 161 15.84 0.32 -2.26
CA LYS A 161 17.01 0.68 -1.45
C LYS A 161 16.67 1.90 -0.59
N PRO A 162 17.11 1.93 0.68
CA PRO A 162 17.28 3.16 1.43
C PRO A 162 17.88 4.25 0.55
N LEU A 163 17.30 5.45 0.56
CA LEU A 163 18.03 6.65 0.15
C LEU A 163 19.16 6.81 1.18
N GLN A 164 20.27 6.13 0.98
CA GLN A 164 21.47 6.33 1.78
C GLN A 164 21.77 7.83 1.71
N SER A 165 21.94 8.47 2.87
CA SER A 165 22.37 9.86 2.94
C SER A 165 23.56 10.03 2.01
N ALA A 166 23.49 11.03 1.14
CA ALA A 166 24.63 11.48 0.35
C ALA A 166 25.68 12.05 1.32
N SER A 167 26.43 11.15 1.92
CA SER A 167 27.51 11.42 2.85
C SER A 167 28.40 10.18 2.88
N ASP A 168 28.99 9.86 1.72
CA ASP A 168 30.30 9.21 1.62
C ASP A 168 30.83 9.37 0.18
N SER A 169 31.54 10.50 -0.02
CA SER A 169 32.89 10.58 -0.62
C SER A 169 33.03 10.38 -2.15
N ILE A 170 33.54 11.28 -3.00
CA ILE A 170 34.52 12.38 -2.84
C ILE A 170 35.44 12.19 -1.64
N VAL A 171 36.27 11.14 -1.71
CA VAL A 171 37.69 11.18 -1.37
C VAL A 171 38.40 10.32 -2.40
#